data_AF-A0A8T2BLQ7-F1
#
_entry.id   AF-A0A8T2BLQ7-F1
#
_cell.length_a   1.000
_cell.length_b   1.000
_cell.length_c   1.000
_cell.angle_alpha   90.00
_cell.angle_beta   90.00
_cell.angle_gamma   90.00
#
_symmetry.space_group_name_H-M   'P 1'
#
loop_
_entity.id
_entity.type
_entity.pdbx_description
1 polymer ?
#
loop_
_entity_poly.entity_id
_entity_poly.type
_entity_poly.pdbx_seq_one_letter_code
_entity_poly.pdbx_strand_id
1 'polypeptide(L)'
;MAIPSFLSPNLPFCPSTKLIPSRLTISSSSSSSICCISVDRQINHSSVSDEISGLRVVISAGGTAGHISSALAIGDELKSADPLARILFIGFPNSMESTTVPSAGFEFSAISTVGSSSFRPFLCFTSFLKFPLRLIQSTFESYKILRKFKPQIVVGTGGHASFPVCFAAVISRTKLVIQEQDSIPGTTNWILSFFADTIFAPFNCTVTNLPKRVAGKCVVYGNPIRQALRRYSSKGAARVSFFGQWAGAVSEAKVVLLLGGSLGANAINIALLNCYSQLLSEHENWFFVWQTGVEAFDEMDSLVRSHPRLFLSP
;
A
#
# COMPACT_ATOMS: atom_id res chain seq x y z
N MET A 1 -46.23 13.14 20.05
CA MET A 1 -45.85 13.88 21.27
C MET A 1 -44.43 13.44 21.64
N ALA A 2 -43.49 14.38 21.49
CA ALA A 2 -42.04 14.37 21.78
C ALA A 2 -41.25 13.05 21.97
N ILE A 3 -40.27 12.82 21.07
CA ILE A 3 -39.12 11.92 21.25
C ILE A 3 -37.92 12.79 21.65
N PRO A 4 -37.14 12.46 22.69
CA PRO A 4 -36.04 13.29 23.14
C PRO A 4 -34.79 13.11 22.26
N SER A 5 -34.19 14.26 21.95
CA SER A 5 -32.93 14.49 21.26
C SER A 5 -31.72 13.92 22.01
N PHE A 6 -30.93 13.09 21.34
CA PHE A 6 -29.56 12.77 21.74
C PHE A 6 -28.61 13.06 20.56
N LEU A 7 -28.01 14.25 20.57
CA LEU A 7 -26.87 14.60 19.74
C LEU A 7 -25.91 15.46 20.57
N SER A 8 -24.76 14.87 20.93
CA SER A 8 -23.45 15.52 20.91
C SER A 8 -22.38 14.57 21.47
N PRO A 9 -21.44 14.05 20.67
CA PRO A 9 -20.17 13.56 21.18
C PRO A 9 -19.16 14.71 21.17
N ASN A 10 -18.81 15.21 22.36
CA ASN A 10 -17.64 16.05 22.57
C ASN A 10 -16.37 15.21 22.32
N LEU A 11 -15.72 15.41 21.18
CA LEU A 11 -14.33 14.97 20.98
C LEU A 11 -13.40 16.08 21.50
N PRO A 12 -12.39 15.79 22.33
CA PRO A 12 -11.44 16.80 22.78
C PRO A 12 -10.43 17.08 21.66
N PHE A 13 -10.62 18.18 20.93
CA PHE A 13 -9.55 18.82 20.19
C PHE A 13 -8.64 19.54 21.20
N CYS A 14 -7.40 19.07 21.34
CA CYS A 14 -6.36 19.82 22.06
C CYS A 14 -5.55 20.66 21.06
N PRO A 15 -5.69 22.01 21.03
CA PRO A 15 -4.80 22.86 20.27
C PRO A 15 -3.57 23.15 21.15
N SER A 16 -2.45 22.46 20.89
CA SER A 16 -1.18 22.85 21.48
C SER A 16 -0.49 23.88 20.57
N THR A 17 -0.91 25.14 20.67
CA THR A 17 -0.07 26.28 20.30
C THR A 17 0.93 26.53 21.44
N LYS A 18 2.18 26.08 21.27
CA LYS A 18 3.31 26.65 22.00
C LYS A 18 4.16 27.46 21.05
N LEU A 19 4.24 28.74 21.39
CA LEU A 19 4.99 29.82 20.77
C LEU A 19 6.46 29.43 20.60
N ILE A 20 6.98 29.70 19.40
CA ILE A 20 8.40 29.63 19.06
C ILE A 20 9.07 30.90 19.61
N PRO A 21 10.14 30.82 20.43
CA PRO A 21 11.02 31.95 20.64
C PRO A 21 11.94 32.11 19.42
N SER A 22 11.88 33.28 18.81
CA SER A 22 12.84 33.78 17.82
C SER A 22 14.22 34.00 18.42
N ARG A 23 15.25 33.76 17.59
CA ARG A 23 16.71 33.96 17.76
C ARG A 23 17.51 32.74 18.24
N LEU A 24 18.17 32.11 17.27
CA LEU A 24 19.42 31.40 17.49
C LEU A 24 20.51 32.08 16.66
N THR A 25 21.45 32.69 17.38
CA THR A 25 22.74 33.19 16.89
C THR A 25 23.60 32.02 16.43
N ILE A 26 24.23 32.19 15.27
CA ILE A 26 25.19 31.25 14.69
C ILE A 26 26.48 31.29 15.52
N SER A 27 26.87 30.16 16.11
CA SER A 27 28.25 29.90 16.50
C SER A 27 28.75 28.65 15.80
N SER A 28 29.79 28.84 14.99
CA SER A 28 30.50 27.83 14.23
C SER A 28 31.38 26.96 15.14
N SER A 29 31.19 25.64 15.12
CA SER A 29 32.28 24.68 15.34
C SER A 29 31.89 23.24 14.98
N SER A 30 32.69 22.66 14.09
CA SER A 30 33.04 21.23 13.92
C SER A 30 31.95 20.20 13.55
N SER A 31 31.77 20.04 12.23
CA SER A 31 31.98 18.79 11.47
C SER A 31 31.63 17.44 12.12
N SER A 32 30.54 16.83 11.64
CA SER A 32 30.46 15.39 11.36
C SER A 32 29.38 15.12 10.31
N SER A 33 29.77 15.23 9.03
CA SER A 33 28.97 14.80 7.90
C SER A 33 28.87 13.27 7.90
N ILE A 34 27.76 12.71 8.38
CA ILE A 34 27.42 11.30 8.14
C ILE A 34 26.95 11.22 6.69
N CYS A 35 27.91 10.99 5.81
CA CYS A 35 27.71 10.75 4.39
C CYS A 35 27.13 9.33 4.22
N CYS A 36 25.98 9.24 3.57
CA CYS A 36 25.34 7.99 3.20
C CYS A 36 26.24 7.22 2.21
N ILE A 37 26.71 6.05 2.66
CA ILE A 37 27.16 4.87 1.90
C ILE A 37 27.72 5.16 0.50
N SER A 38 29.02 5.40 0.42
CA SER A 38 29.81 5.07 -0.77
C SER A 38 30.11 3.57 -0.73
N VAL A 39 29.71 2.83 -1.76
CA VAL A 39 30.16 1.45 -1.98
C VAL A 39 31.56 1.53 -2.58
N ASP A 40 32.59 1.40 -1.74
CA ASP A 40 33.96 1.28 -2.22
C ASP A 40 34.15 -0.07 -2.92
N ARG A 41 34.24 -0.01 -4.25
CA ARG A 41 34.50 -1.16 -5.11
C ARG A 41 36.01 -1.35 -5.17
N GLN A 42 36.57 -2.17 -4.28
CA GLN A 42 37.95 -2.65 -4.44
C GLN A 42 38.02 -3.58 -5.66
N ILE A 43 38.58 -3.07 -6.76
CA ILE A 43 38.90 -3.87 -7.95
C ILE A 43 40.22 -4.59 -7.68
N ASN A 44 40.12 -5.81 -7.16
CA ASN A 44 41.23 -6.76 -7.26
C ASN A 44 41.13 -7.45 -8.62
N HIS A 45 42.16 -7.23 -9.45
CA HIS A 45 42.33 -7.90 -10.74
C HIS A 45 42.68 -9.38 -10.51
N SER A 46 41.67 -10.26 -10.54
CA SER A 46 41.84 -11.68 -10.80
C SER A 46 40.59 -12.26 -11.48
N SER A 47 40.67 -12.35 -12.82
CA SER A 47 39.99 -13.29 -13.71
C SER A 47 38.70 -13.98 -13.23
N VAL A 48 37.52 -13.39 -13.45
CA VAL A 48 36.26 -14.13 -13.65
C VAL A 48 35.35 -13.33 -14.58
N SER A 49 34.87 -13.99 -15.61
CA SER A 49 33.75 -13.62 -16.49
C SER A 49 32.42 -13.58 -15.73
N ASP A 50 32.29 -12.71 -14.74
CA ASP A 50 31.02 -12.48 -14.04
C ASP A 50 30.30 -11.32 -14.73
N GLU A 51 29.21 -11.68 -15.42
CA GLU A 51 28.25 -10.81 -16.06
C GLU A 51 27.92 -9.60 -15.18
N ILE A 52 27.65 -8.46 -15.83
CA ILE A 52 27.07 -7.26 -15.24
C ILE A 52 25.67 -7.64 -14.69
N SER A 53 25.63 -8.25 -13.51
CA SER A 53 24.40 -8.76 -12.91
C SER A 53 23.84 -7.66 -12.01
N GLY A 54 22.86 -6.91 -12.52
CA GLY A 54 22.12 -5.91 -11.76
C GLY A 54 21.42 -6.50 -10.53
N LEU A 55 20.92 -5.64 -9.66
CA LEU A 55 20.24 -6.04 -8.42
C LEU A 55 19.06 -6.98 -8.72
N ARG A 56 18.96 -8.12 -8.03
CA ARG A 56 17.82 -9.06 -8.15
C ARG A 56 16.98 -9.01 -6.88
N VAL A 57 15.76 -8.52 -7.02
CA VAL A 57 14.82 -8.33 -5.92
C VAL A 57 13.60 -9.18 -6.16
N VAL A 58 13.15 -9.88 -5.11
CA VAL A 58 11.81 -10.45 -5.10
C VAL A 58 10.92 -9.57 -4.24
N ILE A 59 9.73 -9.23 -4.74
CA ILE A 59 8.74 -8.44 -4.00
C ILE A 59 7.47 -9.29 -3.87
N SER A 60 6.87 -9.30 -2.68
CA SER A 60 5.59 -9.95 -2.47
C SER A 60 4.61 -9.05 -1.71
N ALA A 61 3.40 -9.01 -2.24
CA ALA A 61 2.27 -8.28 -1.71
C ALA A 61 1.02 -9.13 -1.90
N GLY A 62 0.03 -9.01 -1.01
CA GLY A 62 -1.26 -9.63 -1.23
C GLY A 62 -2.39 -8.97 -0.46
N GLY A 63 -3.61 -9.41 -0.75
CA GLY A 63 -4.81 -8.97 -0.06
C GLY A 63 -5.37 -7.66 -0.65
N THR A 64 -4.94 -6.52 -0.12
CA THR A 64 -5.55 -5.21 -0.43
C THR A 64 -4.68 -4.38 -1.37
N ALA A 65 -5.29 -3.36 -1.99
CA ALA A 65 -4.57 -2.45 -2.88
C ALA A 65 -3.46 -1.66 -2.15
N GLY A 66 -3.56 -1.47 -0.83
CA GLY A 66 -2.54 -0.76 -0.04
C GLY A 66 -1.19 -1.47 -0.04
N HIS A 67 -1.19 -2.78 0.20
CA HIS A 67 0.02 -3.60 0.16
C HIS A 67 0.61 -3.67 -1.26
N ILE A 68 -0.26 -3.81 -2.27
CA ILE A 68 0.15 -3.92 -3.68
C ILE A 68 0.71 -2.59 -4.19
N SER A 69 0.03 -1.47 -3.92
CA SER A 69 0.47 -0.13 -4.32
C SER A 69 1.83 0.22 -3.71
N SER A 70 2.04 -0.13 -2.44
CA SER A 70 3.32 0.07 -1.77
C SER A 70 4.44 -0.76 -2.41
N ALA A 71 4.14 -2.02 -2.75
CA ALA A 71 5.09 -2.91 -3.42
C ALA A 71 5.48 -2.42 -4.81
N LEU A 72 4.51 -1.92 -5.58
CA LEU A 72 4.75 -1.29 -6.88
C LEU A 72 5.57 -0.02 -6.76
N ALA A 73 5.28 0.83 -5.77
CA ALA A 73 6.05 2.05 -5.53
C ALA A 73 7.52 1.74 -5.20
N ILE A 74 7.78 0.69 -4.41
CA ILE A 74 9.13 0.20 -4.14
C ILE A 74 9.78 -0.32 -5.43
N GLY A 75 9.05 -1.09 -6.24
CA GLY A 75 9.53 -1.59 -7.54
C GLY A 75 9.90 -0.46 -8.52
N ASP A 76 9.04 0.56 -8.64
CA ASP A 76 9.25 1.74 -9.50
C ASP A 76 10.55 2.47 -9.11
N GLU A 77 10.76 2.69 -7.81
CA GLU A 77 11.93 3.40 -7.28
C GLU A 77 13.21 2.56 -7.47
N LEU A 78 13.17 1.25 -7.20
CA LEU A 78 14.31 0.35 -7.43
C LEU A 78 14.71 0.31 -8.92
N LYS A 79 13.73 0.25 -9.82
CA LYS A 79 13.99 0.24 -11.27
C LYS A 79 14.52 1.58 -11.78
N SER A 80 14.11 2.68 -11.14
CA SER A 80 14.62 4.02 -11.45
C SER A 80 16.05 4.21 -10.94
N ALA A 81 16.37 3.69 -9.75
CA ALA A 81 17.69 3.79 -9.14
C ALA A 81 18.73 2.84 -9.79
N ASP A 82 18.32 1.63 -10.15
CA ASP A 82 19.12 0.65 -10.90
C ASP A 82 18.32 0.13 -12.11
N PRO A 83 18.53 0.70 -13.31
CA PRO A 83 17.85 0.25 -14.52
C PRO A 83 18.13 -1.21 -14.90
N LEU A 84 19.26 -1.77 -14.45
CA LEU A 84 19.62 -3.18 -14.68
C LEU A 84 19.00 -4.12 -13.63
N ALA A 85 18.31 -3.58 -12.64
CA ALA A 85 17.64 -4.39 -11.63
C ALA A 85 16.59 -5.32 -12.26
N ARG A 86 16.61 -6.58 -11.83
CA ARG A 86 15.60 -7.58 -12.14
C ARG A 86 14.69 -7.72 -10.95
N ILE A 87 13.42 -7.40 -11.14
CA ILE A 87 12.42 -7.40 -10.07
C ILE A 87 11.36 -8.44 -10.42
N LEU A 88 11.23 -9.44 -9.56
CA LEU A 88 10.23 -10.49 -9.69
C LEU A 88 9.20 -10.35 -8.58
N PHE A 89 7.93 -10.21 -8.95
CA PHE A 89 6.85 -10.27 -8.00
C PHE A 89 6.34 -11.69 -7.84
N ILE A 90 6.04 -12.08 -6.60
CA ILE A 90 5.45 -13.38 -6.30
C ILE A 90 4.17 -13.18 -5.50
N GLY A 91 3.09 -13.81 -5.93
CA GLY A 91 1.77 -13.69 -5.31
C GLY A 91 0.85 -14.86 -5.66
N PHE A 92 -0.41 -14.76 -5.27
CA PHE A 92 -1.40 -15.78 -5.58
C PHE A 92 -1.96 -15.64 -7.00
N PRO A 93 -2.47 -16.72 -7.64
CA PRO A 93 -3.22 -16.62 -8.87
C PRO A 93 -4.62 -16.03 -8.62
N ASN A 94 -5.22 -15.45 -9.65
CA ASN A 94 -6.59 -14.91 -9.64
C ASN A 94 -6.85 -13.90 -8.51
N SER A 95 -5.84 -13.11 -8.17
CA SER A 95 -5.87 -12.10 -7.13
C SER A 95 -5.57 -10.71 -7.71
N MET A 96 -5.80 -9.66 -6.92
CA MET A 96 -5.54 -8.29 -7.34
C MET A 96 -4.06 -8.08 -7.72
N GLU A 97 -3.12 -8.72 -7.02
CA GLU A 97 -1.71 -8.63 -7.40
C GLU A 97 -1.41 -9.30 -8.74
N SER A 98 -2.10 -10.41 -9.08
CA SER A 98 -1.87 -11.14 -10.34
C SER A 98 -2.26 -10.35 -11.58
N THR A 99 -3.13 -9.36 -11.45
CA THR A 99 -3.55 -8.47 -12.54
C THR A 99 -2.81 -7.14 -12.51
N THR A 100 -2.70 -6.53 -11.32
CA THR A 100 -2.15 -5.18 -11.15
C THR A 100 -0.65 -5.13 -11.43
N VAL A 101 0.09 -6.16 -11.02
CA VAL A 101 1.56 -6.19 -11.15
C VAL A 101 1.99 -6.33 -12.62
N PRO A 102 1.48 -7.28 -13.41
CA PRO A 102 1.81 -7.35 -14.84
C PRO A 102 1.35 -6.10 -15.60
N SER A 103 0.20 -5.52 -15.24
CA SER A 103 -0.29 -4.27 -15.85
C SER A 103 0.63 -3.07 -15.58
N ALA A 104 1.41 -3.12 -14.50
CA ALA A 104 2.45 -2.13 -14.20
C ALA A 104 3.80 -2.42 -14.89
N GLY A 105 3.92 -3.51 -15.66
CA GLY A 105 5.12 -3.87 -16.42
C GLY A 105 6.14 -4.71 -15.65
N PHE A 106 5.79 -5.29 -14.51
CA PHE A 106 6.68 -6.14 -13.72
C PHE A 106 6.47 -7.63 -14.02
N GLU A 107 7.55 -8.42 -13.87
CA GLU A 107 7.48 -9.88 -13.96
C GLU A 107 6.71 -10.44 -12.74
N PHE A 108 5.77 -11.36 -12.97
CA PHE A 108 4.95 -11.96 -11.94
C PHE A 108 5.01 -13.48 -12.00
N SER A 109 5.26 -14.13 -10.86
CA SER A 109 5.17 -15.58 -10.69
C SER A 109 4.08 -15.92 -9.69
N ALA A 110 3.14 -16.76 -10.10
CA ALA A 110 2.10 -17.28 -9.23
C ALA A 110 2.64 -18.43 -8.36
N ILE A 111 2.17 -18.49 -7.12
CA ILE A 111 2.29 -19.65 -6.22
C ILE A 111 0.90 -20.11 -5.78
N SER A 112 0.78 -21.37 -5.39
CA SER A 112 -0.46 -21.95 -4.89
C SER A 112 -1.10 -21.09 -3.79
N THR A 113 -2.43 -21.04 -3.77
CA THR A 113 -3.16 -20.28 -2.75
C THR A 113 -3.18 -21.01 -1.42
N VAL A 114 -2.90 -20.28 -0.34
CA VAL A 114 -2.98 -20.81 1.03
C VAL A 114 -4.44 -20.80 1.55
N GLY A 115 -5.33 -20.05 0.89
CA GLY A 115 -6.77 -19.94 1.17
C GLY A 115 -7.44 -18.87 0.30
N SER A 116 -8.76 -18.76 0.36
CA SER A 116 -9.53 -17.62 -0.23
C SER A 116 -9.70 -16.51 0.81
N SER A 117 -10.00 -15.27 0.41
CA SER A 117 -10.33 -14.15 1.30
C SER A 117 -11.51 -14.45 2.24
N SER A 118 -12.37 -15.41 1.90
CA SER A 118 -13.47 -15.91 2.74
C SER A 118 -13.11 -17.12 3.62
N PHE A 119 -11.83 -17.51 3.68
CA PHE A 119 -11.42 -18.72 4.38
C PHE A 119 -11.47 -18.51 5.90
N ARG A 120 -12.52 -19.07 6.52
CA ARG A 120 -12.63 -19.20 7.98
C ARG A 120 -12.12 -20.58 8.40
N PRO A 121 -10.82 -20.75 8.71
CA PRO A 121 -10.26 -22.07 9.00
C PRO A 121 -10.94 -22.78 10.19
N PHE A 122 -11.56 -22.02 11.09
CA PHE A 122 -12.26 -22.54 12.27
C PHE A 122 -13.70 -23.02 12.02
N LEU A 123 -14.30 -22.76 10.85
CA LEU A 123 -15.69 -23.16 10.58
C LEU A 123 -15.83 -24.60 10.04
N CYS A 124 -14.75 -25.22 9.54
CA CYS A 124 -14.81 -26.55 8.96
C CYS A 124 -13.50 -27.33 9.20
N PHE A 125 -13.59 -28.50 9.85
CA PHE A 125 -12.44 -29.34 10.20
C PHE A 125 -11.55 -29.70 9.00
N THR A 126 -12.15 -29.89 7.82
CA THR A 126 -11.43 -30.17 6.58
C THR A 126 -10.64 -28.96 6.06
N SER A 127 -11.10 -27.74 6.34
CA SER A 127 -10.43 -26.49 5.97
C SER A 127 -9.25 -26.18 6.90
N PHE A 128 -9.40 -26.49 8.19
CA PHE A 128 -8.31 -26.40 9.17
C PHE A 128 -7.12 -27.30 8.82
N LEU A 129 -7.38 -28.54 8.40
CA LEU A 129 -6.32 -29.50 8.08
C LEU A 129 -5.61 -29.21 6.74
N LYS A 130 -6.32 -28.61 5.77
CA LYS A 130 -5.77 -28.27 4.45
C LYS A 130 -4.90 -27.01 4.49
N PHE A 131 -5.15 -26.08 5.41
CA PHE A 131 -4.38 -24.84 5.54
C PHE A 131 -2.87 -25.06 5.72
N PRO A 132 -2.38 -25.84 6.71
CA PRO A 132 -0.94 -26.05 6.88
C PRO A 132 -0.31 -26.75 5.67
N LEU A 133 -1.01 -27.71 5.05
CA LEU A 133 -0.51 -28.40 3.86
C LEU A 133 -0.33 -27.44 2.68
N ARG A 134 -1.34 -26.57 2.42
CA ARG A 134 -1.24 -25.56 1.36
C ARG A 134 -0.19 -24.51 1.65
N LEU A 135 -0.02 -24.13 2.92
CA LEU A 135 1.03 -23.21 3.33
C LEU A 135 2.42 -23.80 3.07
N ILE A 136 2.64 -25.06 3.44
CA ILE A 136 3.89 -25.78 3.16
C ILE A 136 4.15 -25.85 1.65
N GLN A 137 3.12 -26.23 0.86
CA GLN A 137 3.23 -26.28 -0.59
C GLN A 137 3.62 -24.91 -1.18
N SER A 138 2.93 -23.85 -0.80
CA SER A 138 3.16 -22.48 -1.31
C SER A 138 4.54 -21.96 -0.91
N THR A 139 4.99 -22.29 0.31
CA THR A 139 6.34 -21.97 0.78
C THR A 139 7.39 -22.74 -0.02
N PHE A 140 7.16 -24.02 -0.34
CA PHE A 140 8.08 -24.83 -1.13
C PHE A 140 8.18 -24.37 -2.59
N GLU A 141 7.05 -23.99 -3.20
CA GLU A 141 7.02 -23.36 -4.52
C GLU A 141 7.78 -22.03 -4.51
N SER A 142 7.55 -21.19 -3.51
CA SER A 142 8.29 -19.94 -3.31
C SER A 142 9.80 -20.23 -3.19
N TYR A 143 10.20 -21.21 -2.38
CA TYR A 143 11.58 -21.61 -2.21
C TYR A 143 12.24 -22.03 -3.54
N LYS A 144 11.55 -22.82 -4.38
CA LYS A 144 12.04 -23.18 -5.72
C LYS A 144 12.26 -21.95 -6.60
N ILE A 145 11.32 -21.01 -6.58
CA ILE A 145 11.42 -19.76 -7.33
C ILE A 145 12.63 -18.94 -6.84
N LEU A 146 12.79 -18.76 -5.53
CA LEU A 146 13.93 -18.04 -4.95
C LEU A 146 15.27 -18.71 -5.31
N ARG A 147 15.35 -20.05 -5.28
CA ARG A 147 16.57 -20.79 -5.68
C ARG A 147 16.92 -20.63 -7.15
N LYS A 148 15.91 -20.55 -8.03
CA LYS A 148 16.11 -20.32 -9.47
C LYS A 148 16.50 -18.88 -9.77
N PHE A 149 15.79 -17.92 -9.16
CA PHE A 149 15.98 -16.49 -9.40
C PHE A 149 17.22 -15.92 -8.70
N LYS A 150 17.65 -16.53 -7.59
CA LYS A 150 18.79 -16.12 -6.74
C LYS A 150 18.74 -14.63 -6.35
N PRO A 151 17.66 -14.16 -5.71
CA PRO A 151 17.56 -12.77 -5.27
C PRO A 151 18.58 -12.47 -4.16
N GLN A 152 19.08 -11.24 -4.13
CA GLN A 152 19.87 -10.74 -3.01
C GLN A 152 18.97 -10.34 -1.83
N ILE A 153 17.75 -9.89 -2.12
CA ILE A 153 16.81 -9.39 -1.12
C ILE A 153 15.37 -9.74 -1.50
N VAL A 154 14.57 -10.06 -0.49
CA VAL A 154 13.12 -10.26 -0.58
C VAL A 154 12.43 -9.15 0.21
N VAL A 155 11.44 -8.51 -0.40
CA VAL A 155 10.64 -7.44 0.20
C VAL A 155 9.20 -7.92 0.36
N GLY A 156 8.70 -7.94 1.60
CA GLY A 156 7.31 -8.25 1.91
C GLY A 156 6.53 -7.00 2.32
N THR A 157 5.45 -6.67 1.62
CA THR A 157 4.62 -5.49 1.98
C THR A 157 3.35 -5.85 2.76
N GLY A 158 3.14 -7.13 3.08
CA GLY A 158 1.99 -7.62 3.83
C GLY A 158 1.03 -8.45 3.00
N GLY A 159 -0.11 -8.80 3.61
CA GLY A 159 -1.11 -9.70 3.02
C GLY A 159 -0.78 -11.20 3.15
N HIS A 160 -1.76 -12.03 2.84
CA HIS A 160 -1.62 -13.49 2.98
C HIS A 160 -0.63 -14.11 1.98
N ALA A 161 -0.50 -13.55 0.78
CA ALA A 161 0.43 -14.03 -0.25
C ALA A 161 1.90 -13.80 0.13
N SER A 162 2.19 -12.73 0.89
CA SER A 162 3.55 -12.39 1.30
C SER A 162 4.16 -13.37 2.29
N PHE A 163 3.34 -14.01 3.13
CA PHE A 163 3.84 -14.91 4.17
C PHE A 163 4.67 -16.09 3.62
N PRO A 164 4.15 -16.97 2.73
CA PRO A 164 4.93 -18.10 2.21
C PRO A 164 6.20 -17.67 1.46
N VAL A 165 6.16 -16.53 0.76
CA VAL A 165 7.31 -16.01 0.01
C VAL A 165 8.41 -15.52 0.95
N CYS A 166 8.03 -14.69 1.93
CA CYS A 166 8.98 -14.17 2.91
C CYS A 166 9.52 -15.27 3.82
N PHE A 167 8.68 -16.23 4.21
CA PHE A 167 9.13 -17.37 5.00
C PHE A 167 10.10 -18.27 4.21
N ALA A 168 9.87 -18.47 2.91
CA ALA A 168 10.83 -19.15 2.04
C ALA A 168 12.18 -18.41 1.98
N ALA A 169 12.18 -17.07 2.02
CA ALA A 169 13.41 -16.26 2.09
C ALA A 169 14.19 -16.50 3.39
N VAL A 170 13.48 -16.62 4.52
CA VAL A 170 14.09 -16.98 5.81
C VAL A 170 14.74 -18.36 5.74
N ILE A 171 14.04 -19.35 5.17
CA ILE A 171 14.56 -20.71 4.98
C ILE A 171 15.78 -20.72 4.06
N SER A 172 15.77 -19.95 2.97
CA SER A 172 16.89 -19.84 2.03
C SER A 172 18.02 -18.93 2.52
N ARG A 173 17.88 -18.32 3.71
CA ARG A 173 18.81 -17.32 4.27
C ARG A 173 19.05 -16.12 3.35
N THR A 174 18.03 -15.75 2.59
CA THR A 174 18.03 -14.53 1.78
C THR A 174 17.62 -13.35 2.66
N LYS A 175 18.21 -12.17 2.43
CA LYS A 175 17.86 -10.96 3.19
C LYS A 175 16.38 -10.67 3.06
N LEU A 176 15.71 -10.46 4.18
CA LEU A 176 14.28 -10.18 4.26
C LEU A 176 14.05 -8.79 4.82
N VAL A 177 13.34 -7.99 4.06
CA VAL A 177 12.84 -6.68 4.48
C VAL A 177 11.33 -6.71 4.43
N ILE A 178 10.69 -6.05 5.41
CA ILE A 178 9.25 -5.84 5.37
C ILE A 178 8.89 -4.36 5.39
N GLN A 179 7.81 -4.00 4.73
CA GLN A 179 7.19 -2.67 4.76
C GLN A 179 5.78 -2.82 5.35
N GLU A 180 5.53 -2.12 6.45
CA GLU A 180 4.21 -1.93 7.03
C GLU A 180 3.58 -0.62 6.50
N GLN A 181 2.26 -0.59 6.32
CA GLN A 181 1.51 0.56 5.84
C GLN A 181 0.59 1.17 6.89
N ASP A 182 0.20 0.36 7.87
CA ASP A 182 -0.79 0.70 8.86
C ASP A 182 -0.18 1.11 10.20
N SER A 183 -0.98 1.81 11.01
CA SER A 183 -0.62 2.15 12.40
C SER A 183 -0.61 0.91 13.31
N ILE A 184 -1.41 -0.10 12.97
CA ILE A 184 -1.45 -1.41 13.63
C ILE A 184 -0.95 -2.43 12.61
N PRO A 185 0.16 -3.14 12.89
CA PRO A 185 0.72 -4.06 11.93
C PRO A 185 -0.22 -5.23 11.64
N GLY A 186 -0.36 -5.58 10.36
CA GLY A 186 -1.13 -6.75 9.95
C GLY A 186 -0.51 -8.05 10.47
N THR A 187 -1.32 -9.10 10.66
CA THR A 187 -0.85 -10.38 11.23
C THR A 187 0.36 -10.96 10.50
N THR A 188 0.39 -10.91 9.16
CA THR A 188 1.53 -11.37 8.37
C THR A 188 2.81 -10.60 8.71
N ASN A 189 2.76 -9.27 8.67
CA ASN A 189 3.93 -8.44 8.97
C ASN A 189 4.35 -8.56 10.44
N TRP A 190 3.39 -8.67 11.35
CA TRP A 190 3.66 -8.91 12.77
C TRP A 190 4.46 -10.20 12.98
N ILE A 191 4.07 -11.31 12.33
CA ILE A 191 4.82 -12.59 12.43
C ILE A 191 6.18 -12.46 11.73
N LEU A 192 6.21 -11.93 10.51
CA LEU A 192 7.45 -11.79 9.72
C LEU A 192 8.46 -10.83 10.37
N SER A 193 8.00 -9.89 11.19
CA SER A 193 8.86 -8.92 11.90
C SER A 193 9.95 -9.60 12.74
N PHE A 194 9.65 -10.79 13.28
CA PHE A 194 10.62 -11.55 14.05
C PHE A 194 11.79 -12.06 13.23
N PHE A 195 11.57 -12.30 11.93
CA PHE A 195 12.55 -12.88 11.02
C PHE A 195 13.19 -11.85 10.09
N ALA A 196 12.54 -10.71 9.86
CA ALA A 196 13.06 -9.65 9.00
C ALA A 196 14.41 -9.11 9.51
N ASP A 197 15.29 -8.76 8.58
CA ASP A 197 16.53 -8.01 8.83
C ASP A 197 16.22 -6.54 9.13
N THR A 198 15.24 -5.95 8.44
CA THR A 198 14.82 -4.56 8.62
C THR A 198 13.32 -4.41 8.40
N ILE A 199 12.69 -3.54 9.18
CA ILE A 199 11.26 -3.27 9.17
C ILE A 199 11.06 -1.80 8.86
N PHE A 200 10.47 -1.49 7.71
CA PHE A 200 10.07 -0.13 7.37
C PHE A 200 8.66 0.15 7.88
N ALA A 201 8.55 1.19 8.69
CA ALA A 201 7.31 1.61 9.33
C ALA A 201 6.86 2.99 8.81
N PRO A 202 5.53 3.20 8.69
CA PRO A 202 4.99 4.47 8.24
C PRO A 202 4.94 5.50 9.37
N PHE A 203 4.75 5.04 10.61
CA PHE A 203 4.53 5.88 11.78
C PHE A 203 5.29 5.35 13.00
N ASN A 204 5.59 6.24 13.95
CA ASN A 204 6.15 5.85 15.24
C ASN A 204 5.19 4.91 16.02
N CYS A 205 3.87 5.11 15.90
CA CYS A 205 2.89 4.24 16.56
C CYS A 205 2.91 2.80 16.04
N THR A 206 3.24 2.59 14.77
CA THR A 206 3.44 1.24 14.21
C THR A 206 4.55 0.50 14.94
N VAL A 207 5.67 1.19 15.24
CA VAL A 207 6.80 0.62 15.99
C VAL A 207 6.38 0.23 17.40
N THR A 208 5.54 1.04 18.06
CA THR A 208 5.04 0.72 19.40
C THR A 208 4.08 -0.47 19.44
N ASN A 209 3.37 -0.74 18.33
CA ASN A 209 2.45 -1.87 18.19
C ASN A 209 3.15 -3.17 17.73
N LEU A 210 4.40 -3.08 17.28
CA LEU A 210 5.23 -4.23 16.99
C LEU A 210 5.84 -4.81 18.28
N PRO A 211 6.26 -6.09 18.27
CA PRO A 211 6.91 -6.70 19.42
C PRO A 211 8.16 -5.92 19.85
N LYS A 212 8.30 -5.63 21.15
CA LYS A 212 9.43 -4.82 21.68
C LYS A 212 10.81 -5.33 21.24
N ARG A 213 10.97 -6.65 21.12
CA ARG A 213 12.23 -7.28 20.70
C ARG A 213 12.66 -6.98 19.26
N VAL A 214 11.75 -6.51 18.40
CA VAL A 214 12.06 -6.15 17.01
C VAL A 214 12.24 -4.64 16.82
N ALA A 215 12.02 -3.83 17.86
CA ALA A 215 12.07 -2.37 17.76
C ALA A 215 13.41 -1.85 17.22
N GLY A 216 14.54 -2.50 17.56
CA GLY A 216 15.86 -2.14 17.04
C GLY A 216 16.07 -2.41 15.54
N LYS A 217 15.13 -3.12 14.89
CA LYS A 217 15.14 -3.37 13.44
C LYS A 217 14.22 -2.41 12.67
N CYS A 218 13.46 -1.57 13.38
CA CYS A 218 12.47 -0.69 12.80
C CYS A 218 13.08 0.63 12.35
N VAL A 219 12.69 1.09 11.16
CA VAL A 219 13.04 2.40 10.61
C VAL A 219 11.77 3.09 10.13
N VAL A 220 11.59 4.35 10.50
CA VAL A 220 10.36 5.11 10.19
C VAL A 220 10.60 6.02 8.99
N TYR A 221 10.05 5.66 7.83
CA TYR A 221 10.20 6.41 6.57
C TYR A 221 8.89 6.79 5.89
N GLY A 222 7.75 6.52 6.53
CA GLY A 222 6.44 6.78 5.91
C GLY A 222 6.05 5.69 4.92
N ASN A 223 4.99 5.98 4.15
CA ASN A 223 4.49 5.06 3.14
C ASN A 223 5.08 5.36 1.76
N PRO A 224 5.55 4.35 1.01
CA PRO A 224 6.01 4.54 -0.35
C PRO A 224 4.83 4.91 -1.25
N ILE A 225 4.99 5.98 -2.03
CA ILE A 225 3.97 6.51 -2.94
C ILE A 225 4.43 6.30 -4.37
N ARG A 226 3.55 5.75 -5.22
CA ARG A 226 3.80 5.50 -6.64
C ARG A 226 4.27 6.77 -7.34
N GLN A 227 5.25 6.63 -8.24
CA GLN A 227 5.77 7.78 -9.00
C GLN A 227 4.68 8.48 -9.82
N ALA A 228 3.70 7.73 -10.35
CA ALA A 228 2.56 8.29 -11.08
C ALA A 228 1.76 9.31 -10.26
N LEU A 229 1.67 9.13 -8.94
CA LEU A 229 0.98 10.05 -8.03
C LEU A 229 1.82 11.28 -7.64
N ARG A 230 3.13 11.26 -7.91
CA ARG A 230 4.01 12.42 -7.67
C ARG A 230 3.86 13.50 -8.75
N ARG A 231 3.21 13.19 -9.88
CA ARG A 231 2.93 14.17 -10.93
C ARG A 231 1.77 15.06 -10.50
N TYR A 232 2.06 16.34 -10.27
CA TYR A 232 1.04 17.32 -9.89
C TYR A 232 0.21 17.74 -11.10
N SER A 233 -1.09 17.45 -11.06
CA SER A 233 -2.08 18.09 -11.94
C SER A 233 -2.63 19.34 -11.26
N SER A 234 -2.80 20.43 -12.01
CA SER A 234 -3.47 21.62 -11.47
C SER A 234 -4.92 21.30 -11.14
N LYS A 235 -5.47 21.93 -10.08
CA LYS A 235 -6.88 21.75 -9.71
C LYS A 235 -7.82 22.05 -10.87
N GLY A 236 -7.53 23.09 -11.66
CA GLY A 236 -8.30 23.42 -12.87
C GLY A 236 -8.31 22.30 -13.90
N ALA A 237 -7.14 21.75 -14.24
CA ALA A 237 -7.03 20.65 -15.19
C ALA A 237 -7.76 19.39 -14.71
N ALA A 238 -7.62 19.05 -13.42
CA ALA A 238 -8.33 17.91 -12.83
C ALA A 238 -9.85 18.09 -12.91
N ARG A 239 -10.37 19.27 -12.56
CA ARG A 239 -11.81 19.54 -12.64
C ARG A 239 -12.35 19.46 -14.07
N VAL A 240 -11.61 19.99 -15.05
CA VAL A 240 -11.97 19.89 -16.48
C VAL A 240 -11.93 18.43 -16.95
N SER A 241 -10.98 17.62 -16.47
CA SER A 241 -10.91 16.20 -16.82
C SER A 241 -12.15 15.40 -16.39
N PHE A 242 -12.74 15.73 -15.23
CA PHE A 242 -13.94 15.03 -14.73
C PHE A 242 -15.26 15.68 -15.18
N PHE A 243 -15.28 17.01 -15.31
CA PHE A 243 -16.52 17.79 -15.49
C PHE A 243 -16.45 18.83 -16.62
N GLY A 244 -15.52 18.69 -17.57
CA GLY A 244 -15.25 19.68 -18.63
C GLY A 244 -16.44 19.96 -19.56
N GLN A 245 -17.41 19.04 -19.61
CA GLN A 245 -18.70 19.25 -20.26
C GLN A 245 -19.52 20.41 -19.65
N TRP A 246 -19.16 20.89 -18.46
CA TRP A 246 -19.77 22.04 -17.80
C TRP A 246 -18.96 23.31 -18.08
N ALA A 247 -19.08 23.85 -19.29
CA ALA A 247 -18.36 25.07 -19.69
C ALA A 247 -18.71 26.26 -18.78
N GLY A 248 -17.69 26.93 -18.23
CA GLY A 248 -17.81 28.23 -17.55
C GLY A 248 -17.82 28.21 -16.02
N ALA A 249 -18.36 27.16 -15.38
CA ALA A 249 -18.55 27.20 -13.92
C ALA A 249 -17.69 26.18 -13.14
N VAL A 250 -16.85 25.42 -13.85
CA VAL A 250 -15.83 24.52 -13.27
C VAL A 250 -14.70 25.30 -12.54
N SER A 251 -14.51 26.60 -12.82
CA SER A 251 -13.51 27.45 -12.14
C SER A 251 -13.71 27.49 -10.62
N GLU A 252 -14.97 27.68 -10.19
CA GLU A 252 -15.37 27.85 -8.79
C GLU A 252 -15.97 26.58 -8.17
N ALA A 253 -15.90 25.46 -8.90
CA ALA A 253 -16.44 24.18 -8.44
C ALA A 253 -15.71 23.67 -7.19
N LYS A 254 -16.50 23.34 -6.15
CA LYS A 254 -16.04 22.58 -4.99
C LYS A 254 -16.25 21.10 -5.28
N VAL A 255 -15.18 20.41 -5.66
CA VAL A 255 -15.21 18.97 -5.90
C VAL A 255 -14.98 18.22 -4.58
N VAL A 256 -15.94 17.37 -4.22
CA VAL A 256 -15.85 16.43 -3.10
C VAL A 256 -15.50 15.06 -3.66
N LEU A 257 -14.33 14.56 -3.29
CA LEU A 257 -13.90 13.20 -3.61
C LEU A 257 -14.31 12.27 -2.47
N LEU A 258 -15.05 11.22 -2.82
CA LEU A 258 -15.62 10.24 -1.92
C LEU A 258 -14.97 8.90 -2.22
N LEU A 259 -14.21 8.38 -1.25
CA LEU A 259 -13.43 7.15 -1.40
C LEU A 259 -13.98 6.08 -0.46
N GLY A 260 -14.45 4.97 -1.04
CA GLY A 260 -14.84 3.77 -0.30
C GLY A 260 -13.67 2.84 0.02
N GLY A 261 -12.47 3.12 -0.51
CA GLY A 261 -11.31 2.24 -0.42
C GLY A 261 -11.32 1.17 -1.52
N SER A 262 -10.32 0.28 -1.51
CA SER A 262 -10.06 -0.58 -2.67
C SER A 262 -11.17 -1.58 -3.03
N LEU A 263 -11.97 -1.98 -2.06
CA LEU A 263 -13.14 -2.86 -2.28
C LEU A 263 -14.46 -2.06 -2.30
N GLY A 264 -14.41 -0.76 -2.05
CA GLY A 264 -15.58 0.04 -1.72
C GLY A 264 -16.01 -0.12 -0.25
N ALA A 265 -16.86 0.81 0.21
CA ALA A 265 -17.41 0.79 1.56
C ALA A 265 -18.92 0.95 1.48
N ASN A 266 -19.65 -0.15 1.67
CA ASN A 266 -21.12 -0.15 1.55
C ASN A 266 -21.80 0.87 2.49
N ALA A 267 -21.29 1.02 3.71
CA ALA A 267 -21.81 2.02 4.66
C ALA A 267 -21.68 3.46 4.13
N ILE A 268 -20.56 3.79 3.48
CA ILE A 268 -20.37 5.10 2.83
C ILE A 268 -21.33 5.23 1.65
N ASN A 269 -21.44 4.16 0.85
CA ASN A 269 -22.28 4.18 -0.34
C ASN A 269 -23.76 4.42 0.00
N ILE A 270 -24.29 3.70 0.98
CA ILE A 270 -25.68 3.86 1.45
C ILE A 270 -25.90 5.25 2.05
N ALA A 271 -24.95 5.75 2.85
CA ALA A 271 -25.06 7.08 3.45
C ALA A 271 -25.15 8.18 2.39
N LEU A 272 -24.32 8.11 1.36
CA LEU A 272 -24.34 9.04 0.23
C LEU A 272 -25.56 8.90 -0.65
N LEU A 273 -25.98 7.67 -0.96
CA LEU A 273 -27.16 7.42 -1.77
C LEU A 273 -28.41 8.13 -1.19
N ASN A 274 -28.49 8.19 0.14
CA ASN A 274 -29.61 8.82 0.85
C ASN A 274 -29.55 10.35 0.88
N CYS A 275 -28.40 10.99 0.62
CA CYS A 275 -28.25 12.44 0.77
C CYS A 275 -27.67 13.19 -0.44
N TYR A 276 -27.11 12.50 -1.45
CA TYR A 276 -26.39 13.15 -2.54
C TYR A 276 -27.26 14.13 -3.34
N SER A 277 -28.52 13.76 -3.60
CA SER A 277 -29.46 14.58 -4.38
C SER A 277 -29.80 15.87 -3.64
N GLN A 278 -30.07 15.78 -2.34
CA GLN A 278 -30.31 16.94 -1.48
C GLN A 278 -29.09 17.84 -1.41
N LEU A 279 -27.90 17.28 -1.15
CA LEU A 279 -26.65 18.04 -1.08
C LEU A 279 -26.33 18.78 -2.38
N LEU A 280 -26.53 18.13 -3.53
CA LEU A 280 -26.32 18.77 -4.83
C LEU A 280 -27.38 19.85 -5.11
N SER A 281 -28.61 19.71 -4.61
CA SER A 281 -29.65 20.73 -4.73
C SER A 281 -29.40 21.96 -3.83
N GLU A 282 -28.87 21.77 -2.62
CA GLU A 282 -28.58 22.85 -1.66
C GLU A 282 -27.27 23.59 -2.00
N HIS A 283 -26.37 22.93 -2.73
CA HIS A 283 -25.06 23.48 -3.08
C HIS A 283 -24.82 23.45 -4.60
N GLU A 284 -25.18 24.53 -5.29
CA GLU A 284 -25.07 24.66 -6.74
C GLU A 284 -23.63 24.52 -7.27
N ASN A 285 -22.62 24.85 -6.46
CA ASN A 285 -21.21 24.75 -6.83
C ASN A 285 -20.52 23.44 -6.39
N TRP A 286 -21.25 22.48 -5.82
CA TRP A 286 -20.66 21.19 -5.41
C TRP A 286 -20.71 20.17 -6.55
N PHE A 287 -19.63 19.39 -6.62
CA PHE A 287 -19.41 18.33 -7.59
C PHE A 287 -18.88 17.11 -6.88
N PHE A 288 -19.41 15.93 -7.18
CA PHE A 288 -19.03 14.70 -6.50
C PHE A 288 -18.28 13.78 -7.44
N VAL A 289 -17.13 13.29 -6.99
CA VAL A 289 -16.44 12.13 -7.58
C VAL A 289 -16.57 11.03 -6.56
N TRP A 290 -17.32 9.97 -6.88
CA TRP A 290 -17.67 8.92 -5.94
C TRP A 290 -17.15 7.58 -6.43
N GLN A 291 -16.14 7.07 -5.71
CA GLN A 291 -15.62 5.72 -5.90
C GLN A 291 -16.41 4.74 -5.03
N THR A 292 -17.23 3.89 -5.67
CA THR A 292 -18.20 3.01 -5.00
C THR A 292 -17.62 1.64 -4.64
N GLY A 293 -16.58 1.19 -5.34
CA GLY A 293 -16.07 -0.19 -5.28
C GLY A 293 -16.59 -1.01 -6.46
N VAL A 294 -15.73 -1.87 -7.00
CA VAL A 294 -16.04 -2.78 -8.11
C VAL A 294 -17.26 -3.66 -7.89
N GLU A 295 -17.51 -4.12 -6.66
CA GLU A 295 -18.64 -4.99 -6.36
C GLU A 295 -19.97 -4.23 -6.30
N ALA A 296 -19.94 -2.98 -5.83
CA ALA A 296 -21.13 -2.16 -5.64
C ALA A 296 -21.40 -1.19 -6.81
N PHE A 297 -20.52 -1.12 -7.80
CA PHE A 297 -20.60 -0.14 -8.86
C PHE A 297 -21.88 -0.25 -9.67
N ASP A 298 -22.20 -1.44 -10.18
CA ASP A 298 -23.39 -1.64 -11.02
C ASP A 298 -24.69 -1.35 -10.26
N GLU A 299 -24.76 -1.75 -8.98
CA GLU A 299 -25.89 -1.44 -8.12
C GLU A 299 -26.01 0.08 -7.91
N MET A 300 -24.92 0.75 -7.53
CA MET A 300 -24.93 2.19 -7.28
C MET A 300 -25.23 3.00 -8.54
N ASP A 301 -24.70 2.60 -9.71
CA ASP A 301 -24.98 3.24 -10.99
C ASP A 301 -26.47 3.13 -11.37
N SER A 302 -27.11 1.99 -11.05
CA SER A 302 -28.55 1.82 -11.28
C SER A 302 -29.43 2.64 -10.34
N LEU A 303 -28.98 2.87 -9.10
CA LEU A 303 -29.74 3.58 -8.06
C LEU A 303 -29.53 5.10 -8.13
N VAL A 304 -28.36 5.54 -8.59
CA VAL A 304 -28.03 6.95 -8.74
C VAL A 304 -28.62 7.48 -10.03
N ARG A 305 -29.40 8.56 -9.94
CA ARG A 305 -29.88 9.26 -11.14
C ARG A 305 -28.69 9.95 -11.79
N SER A 306 -28.57 9.82 -13.11
CA SER A 306 -27.55 10.55 -13.87
C SER A 306 -27.66 12.04 -13.57
N HIS A 307 -26.65 12.57 -12.89
CA HIS A 307 -26.59 13.97 -12.50
C HIS A 307 -25.31 14.59 -13.05
N PRO A 308 -25.38 15.74 -13.75
CA PRO A 308 -24.23 16.28 -14.48
C PRO A 308 -23.04 16.68 -13.60
N ARG A 309 -23.28 16.83 -12.28
CA ARG A 309 -22.28 17.17 -11.26
C ARG A 309 -21.83 15.98 -10.41
N LEU A 310 -22.16 14.77 -10.82
CA LEU A 310 -21.82 13.53 -10.12
C LEU A 310 -21.13 12.56 -11.09
N PHE A 311 -19.92 12.15 -10.73
CA PHE A 311 -19.13 11.15 -11.45
C PHE A 311 -19.00 9.91 -10.58
N LEU A 312 -19.47 8.77 -11.06
CA LEU A 312 -19.31 7.48 -10.40
C LEU A 312 -18.10 6.74 -10.98
N SER A 313 -17.36 6.07 -10.11
CA SER A 313 -16.25 5.19 -10.46
C SER A 313 -16.38 3.88 -9.67
N PRO A 314 -16.01 2.73 -10.27
CA PRO A 314 -15.75 1.53 -9.49
C PRO A 314 -14.57 1.74 -8.53
#